data_AF-A0A5E4I5L6-F1
#
_entry.id   AF-A0A5E4I5L6-F1
#
_cell.length_a   1.000
_cell.length_b   1.000
_cell.length_c   1.000
_cell.angle_alpha   90.00
_cell.angle_beta   90.00
_cell.angle_gamma   90.00
#
_symmetry.space_group_name_H-M   'P 1'
#
loop_
_entity.id
_entity.type
_entity.pdbx_description
1 polymer ?
#
loop_
_entity_poly.entity_id
_entity_poly.type
_entity_poly.pdbx_seq_one_letter_code
_entity_poly.pdbx_strand_id
1 'polypeptide(L)'
;MKAKKLLLFAVFLISQISVAAAADVISIPADQPICRLYSIIQVLGTIAGVLVAAYAGFILTSSNEISERNQSKALLTGVILGLIIIWIAPLLVKSLVGAGSLCGW
;
A
#
# COMPACT_ATOMS: atom_id res chain seq x y z
N MET A 1 18.51 4.61 18.44
CA MET A 1 18.09 3.64 17.39
C MET A 1 16.61 3.72 16.94
N LYS A 2 15.65 4.13 17.80
CA LYS A 2 14.21 4.18 17.43
C LYS A 2 13.84 5.28 16.42
N ALA A 3 14.48 6.45 16.49
CA ALA A 3 14.24 7.56 15.57
C ALA A 3 14.59 7.23 14.12
N LYS A 4 15.68 6.48 13.88
CA LYS A 4 16.12 6.08 12.53
C LYS A 4 15.12 5.11 11.87
N LYS A 5 14.51 4.21 12.65
CA LYS A 5 13.44 3.31 12.16
C LYS A 5 12.14 4.06 11.86
N LEU A 6 11.79 5.07 12.67
CA LEU A 6 10.61 5.91 12.42
C LEU A 6 10.79 6.77 11.17
N LEU A 7 12.00 7.30 10.97
CA LEU A 7 12.35 8.11 9.80
C LEU A 7 12.40 7.25 8.52
N LEU A 8 12.93 6.02 8.60
CA LEU A 8 12.85 5.04 7.51
C LEU A 8 11.41 4.64 7.16
N PHE A 9 10.54 4.50 8.16
CA PHE A 9 9.13 4.16 7.96
C PHE A 9 8.34 5.34 7.33
N ALA A 10 8.65 6.57 7.74
CA ALA A 10 8.11 7.78 7.13
C ALA A 10 8.60 7.94 5.68
N VAL A 11 9.88 7.68 5.40
CA VAL A 11 10.43 7.69 4.03
C VAL A 11 9.80 6.60 3.16
N PHE A 12 9.52 5.42 3.72
CA PHE A 12 8.80 4.36 3.01
C PHE A 12 7.35 4.76 2.70
N LEU A 13 6.64 5.39 3.64
CA LEU A 13 5.29 5.93 3.40
C LEU A 13 5.31 7.05 2.34
N ILE A 14 6.32 7.93 2.37
CA ILE A 14 6.49 8.98 1.36
C ILE A 14 6.86 8.37 -0.01
N SER A 15 7.61 7.27 -0.07
CA SER A 15 7.92 6.59 -1.34
C SER A 15 6.71 5.87 -1.95
N GLN A 16 5.69 5.51 -1.15
CA GLN A 16 4.43 4.98 -1.70
C GLN A 16 3.61 6.09 -2.40
N ILE A 17 3.74 7.35 -1.97
CA ILE A 17 3.00 8.49 -2.54
C ILE A 17 3.49 8.80 -3.96
N SER A 18 4.78 8.62 -4.26
CA SER A 18 5.34 8.86 -5.60
C SER A 18 4.94 7.81 -6.64
N VAL A 19 4.43 6.64 -6.24
CA VAL A 19 3.94 5.63 -7.20
C VAL A 19 2.45 5.79 -7.50
N ALA A 20 1.68 6.43 -6.62
CA ALA A 20 0.30 6.83 -6.94
C ALA A 20 0.22 7.94 -8.01
N ALA A 21 1.33 8.63 -8.29
CA ALA A 21 1.40 9.70 -9.29
C ALA A 21 1.60 9.20 -10.74
N ALA A 22 1.90 7.91 -10.95
CA ALA A 22 1.99 7.33 -12.29
C ALA A 22 0.63 6.77 -12.78
N ALA A 23 -0.49 7.31 -12.27
CA ALA A 23 -1.81 6.80 -12.60
C ALA A 23 -2.27 7.35 -13.96
N ASP A 24 -1.83 6.71 -15.04
CA ASP A 24 -2.38 6.83 -16.39
C ASP A 24 -3.80 6.21 -16.48
N VAL A 25 -4.68 6.44 -15.49
CA VAL A 25 -6.01 5.79 -15.36
C VAL A 25 -7.01 6.18 -16.45
N ILE A 26 -6.70 7.23 -17.21
CA ILE A 26 -7.62 7.86 -18.18
C ILE A 26 -7.17 7.61 -19.63
N SER A 27 -6.00 7.02 -19.87
CA SER A 27 -5.44 6.78 -21.21
C SER A 27 -5.07 5.32 -21.47
N ILE A 28 -5.80 4.35 -20.89
CA ILE A 28 -5.68 2.93 -21.29
C ILE A 28 -6.71 2.66 -22.39
N PRO A 29 -6.30 2.24 -23.60
CA PRO A 29 -7.23 1.77 -24.63
C PRO A 29 -8.01 0.55 -24.11
N ALA A 30 -9.26 0.38 -24.54
CA ALA A 30 -10.26 -0.55 -23.97
C ALA A 30 -9.92 -2.05 -24.03
N ASP A 31 -8.71 -2.37 -24.48
CA ASP A 31 -8.21 -3.67 -24.90
C ASP A 31 -7.86 -4.57 -23.70
N GLN A 32 -7.66 -4.00 -22.50
CA GLN A 32 -7.22 -4.72 -21.29
C GLN A 32 -7.97 -4.26 -20.02
N PRO A 33 -9.27 -4.58 -19.91
CA PRO A 33 -10.11 -4.15 -18.77
C PRO A 33 -9.60 -4.63 -17.41
N ILE A 34 -8.86 -5.76 -17.39
CA ILE A 34 -8.31 -6.33 -16.18
C ILE A 34 -7.28 -5.39 -15.52
N CYS A 35 -6.44 -4.72 -16.30
CA CYS A 35 -5.39 -3.82 -15.81
C CYS A 35 -5.94 -2.53 -15.23
N ARG A 36 -7.02 -2.03 -15.83
CA ARG A 36 -7.74 -0.87 -15.32
C ARG A 36 -8.37 -1.17 -13.96
N LEU A 37 -8.95 -2.35 -13.79
CA LEU A 37 -9.53 -2.74 -12.52
C LEU A 37 -8.44 -2.92 -11.44
N TYR A 38 -7.32 -3.56 -11.77
CA TYR A 38 -6.20 -3.74 -10.83
C TYR A 38 -5.61 -2.42 -10.35
N SER A 39 -5.35 -1.47 -11.26
CA SER A 39 -4.81 -0.16 -10.89
C SER A 39 -5.76 0.63 -9.99
N ILE A 40 -7.07 0.60 -10.24
CA ILE A 40 -8.07 1.23 -9.37
C ILE A 40 -8.07 0.60 -7.97
N ILE A 41 -8.05 -0.73 -7.88
CA ILE A 41 -8.00 -1.45 -6.60
C ILE A 41 -6.71 -1.13 -5.84
N GLN A 42 -5.58 -1.05 -6.53
CA GLN A 42 -4.29 -0.68 -5.93
C GLN A 42 -4.31 0.75 -5.36
N VAL A 43 -4.85 1.72 -6.10
CA VAL A 43 -4.99 3.10 -5.61
C VAL A 43 -5.95 3.17 -4.42
N LEU A 44 -7.11 2.52 -4.49
CA LEU A 44 -8.05 2.50 -3.36
C LEU A 44 -7.46 1.81 -2.13
N GLY A 45 -6.77 0.68 -2.33
CA GLY A 45 -6.13 -0.08 -1.26
C GLY A 45 -4.98 0.68 -0.59
N THR A 46 -4.20 1.46 -1.37
CA THR A 46 -3.15 2.32 -0.81
C THR A 46 -3.73 3.49 -0.01
N ILE A 47 -4.78 4.15 -0.50
CA ILE A 47 -5.48 5.21 0.23
C ILE A 47 -6.06 4.67 1.55
N ALA A 48 -6.78 3.54 1.50
CA ALA A 48 -7.31 2.90 2.69
C ALA A 48 -6.20 2.50 3.68
N GLY A 49 -5.09 1.95 3.17
CA GLY A 49 -3.92 1.62 3.97
C GLY A 49 -3.33 2.84 4.69
N VAL A 50 -3.17 3.97 4.00
CA VAL A 50 -2.66 5.22 4.60
C VAL A 50 -3.60 5.73 5.70
N LEU A 51 -4.92 5.69 5.50
CA LEU A 51 -5.89 6.11 6.51
C LEU A 51 -5.84 5.23 7.77
N VAL A 52 -5.79 3.91 7.61
CA VAL A 52 -5.72 2.98 8.74
C VAL A 52 -4.37 3.09 9.45
N ALA A 53 -3.27 3.29 8.72
CA ALA A 53 -1.96 3.55 9.31
C ALA A 53 -1.93 4.87 10.11
N ALA A 54 -2.57 5.93 9.61
CA ALA A 54 -2.68 7.19 10.32
C ALA A 54 -3.49 7.05 11.62
N TYR A 55 -4.63 6.35 11.56
CA TYR A 55 -5.45 6.06 12.74
C TYR A 55 -4.68 5.24 13.79
N ALA A 56 -4.06 4.14 13.37
CA ALA A 56 -3.27 3.30 14.28
C ALA A 56 -2.03 4.02 14.83
N GLY A 57 -1.42 4.90 14.03
CA GLY A 57 -0.33 5.77 14.47
C GLY A 57 -0.77 6.78 15.53
N PHE A 58 -1.96 7.36 15.39
CA PHE A 58 -2.53 8.28 16.36
C PHE A 58 -2.81 7.59 17.70
N ILE A 59 -3.47 6.42 17.70
CA ILE A 59 -3.73 5.67 18.94
C ILE A 59 -2.42 5.24 19.62
N LEU A 60 -1.42 4.83 18.84
CA LEU A 60 -0.13 4.42 19.40
C LEU A 60 0.63 5.56 20.11
N THR A 61 0.37 6.82 19.74
CA THR A 61 0.96 7.99 20.38
C THR A 61 0.11 8.59 21.50
N SER A 62 -1.22 8.41 21.48
CA SER A 62 -2.11 9.00 22.50
C SER A 62 -2.41 8.06 23.66
N SER A 63 -2.25 6.74 23.51
CA SER A 63 -2.66 5.80 24.55
C SER A 63 -1.60 5.63 25.65
N ASN A 64 -2.05 5.72 26.91
CA ASN A 64 -1.25 5.44 28.10
C ASN A 64 -1.34 3.98 28.54
N GLU A 65 -2.38 3.25 28.11
CA GLU A 65 -2.61 1.86 28.44
C GLU A 65 -1.84 0.91 27.50
N ILE A 66 -1.18 -0.11 28.08
CA ILE A 66 -0.37 -1.10 27.33
C ILE A 66 -1.24 -1.87 26.31
N SER A 67 -2.50 -2.15 26.67
CA SER A 67 -3.43 -2.92 25.85
C SER A 67 -3.69 -2.23 24.50
N GLU A 68 -4.01 -0.94 24.52
CA GLU A 68 -4.31 -0.15 23.32
C GLU A 68 -3.08 0.02 22.42
N ARG A 69 -1.88 0.07 23.00
CA ARG A 69 -0.63 0.13 22.23
C ARG A 69 -0.33 -1.17 21.49
N ASN A 70 -0.63 -2.32 22.10
CA ASN A 70 -0.45 -3.62 21.47
C ASN A 70 -1.45 -3.83 20.34
N GLN A 71 -2.71 -3.41 20.53
CA GLN A 71 -3.71 -3.44 19.47
C GLN A 71 -3.31 -2.54 18.30
N SER A 72 -2.85 -1.31 18.56
CA SER A 72 -2.41 -0.36 17.52
C SER A 72 -1.23 -0.88 16.71
N LYS A 73 -0.29 -1.60 17.36
CA LYS A 73 0.80 -2.27 16.66
C LYS A 73 0.29 -3.39 15.74
N ALA A 74 -0.67 -4.19 16.21
CA ALA A 74 -1.29 -5.25 15.41
C ALA A 74 -2.00 -4.68 14.17
N LEU A 75 -2.71 -3.56 14.33
CA LEU A 75 -3.35 -2.85 13.22
C LEU A 75 -2.32 -2.32 12.22
N LEU A 76 -1.25 -1.68 12.70
CA LEU A 76 -0.14 -1.24 11.83
C LEU A 76 0.49 -2.40 11.05
N THR A 77 0.73 -3.54 11.70
CA THR A 77 1.28 -4.72 11.01
C THR A 77 0.32 -5.28 9.96
N GLY A 78 -0.99 -5.26 10.21
CA GLY A 78 -2.01 -5.67 9.24
C GLY A 78 -2.00 -4.77 8.00
N VAL A 79 -1.88 -3.46 8.18
CA VAL A 79 -1.80 -2.50 7.06
C VAL A 79 -0.54 -2.73 6.21
N ILE A 80 0.61 -2.94 6.86
CA ILE A 80 1.87 -3.22 6.15
C ILE A 80 1.74 -4.49 5.31
N LEU A 81 1.19 -5.57 5.89
CA LEU A 81 0.97 -6.83 5.16
C LEU A 81 -0.01 -6.65 4.00
N GLY A 82 -1.10 -5.92 4.19
CA GLY A 82 -2.06 -5.62 3.13
C GLY A 82 -1.43 -4.84 1.97
N LEU A 83 -0.62 -3.81 2.28
CA LEU A 83 0.14 -3.05 1.29
C LEU A 83 1.13 -3.94 0.53
N ILE A 84 1.88 -4.81 1.23
CA ILE A 84 2.80 -5.75 0.58
C ILE A 84 2.05 -6.67 -0.40
N ILE A 85 0.89 -7.19 -0.02
CA ILE A 85 0.09 -8.07 -0.88
C ILE A 85 -0.39 -7.34 -2.14
N ILE A 86 -0.93 -6.13 -2.00
CA ILE A 86 -1.41 -5.32 -3.12
C ILE A 86 -0.29 -5.08 -4.15
N TRP A 87 0.93 -4.86 -3.67
CA TRP A 87 2.07 -4.58 -4.53
C TRP A 87 2.73 -5.83 -5.12
N ILE A 88 2.66 -6.97 -4.44
CA ILE A 88 3.13 -8.25 -4.96
C ILE A 88 2.17 -8.83 -6.01
N ALA A 89 0.87 -8.56 -5.88
CA ALA A 89 -0.15 -9.06 -6.81
C ALA A 89 0.19 -8.87 -8.30
N PRO A 90 0.57 -7.67 -8.80
CA PRO A 90 0.93 -7.50 -10.20
C PRO A 90 2.19 -8.28 -10.61
N LEU A 91 3.19 -8.42 -9.71
CA LEU A 91 4.38 -9.23 -9.99
C LEU A 91 4.03 -10.72 -10.16
N LEU A 92 3.13 -11.23 -9.33
CA LEU A 92 2.68 -12.61 -9.42
C LEU A 92 1.91 -12.86 -10.72
N VAL A 93 1.01 -11.94 -11.10
CA VAL A 93 0.27 -12.05 -12.37
C VAL A 93 1.22 -12.05 -13.57
N LYS A 94 2.24 -11.18 -13.56
CA LYS A 94 3.30 -11.14 -14.59
C LYS A 94 4.07 -12.46 -14.70
N SER A 95 4.37 -13.09 -13.56
CA SER A 95 5.09 -14.36 -13.51
C SER A 95 4.24 -15.57 -13.88
N LEU A 96 2.93 -15.56 -13.59
CA LEU A 96 2.05 -16.72 -13.80
C LEU A 96 1.43 -16.77 -15.20
N VAL A 97 1.16 -15.60 -15.81
CA VAL A 97 0.51 -15.52 -17.12
C VAL A 97 1.51 -15.62 -18.27
N GLY A 98 2.83 -15.46 -18.02
CA GLY A 98 3.87 -15.62 -19.04
C GLY A 98 3.83 -14.59 -20.19
N ALA A 99 2.88 -13.65 -20.17
CA ALA A 99 2.74 -12.58 -21.14
C ALA A 99 3.37 -11.30 -20.58
N GLY A 100 4.56 -10.95 -21.07
CA GLY A 100 5.40 -9.84 -20.59
C GLY A 100 4.88 -8.42 -20.83
N SER A 101 3.59 -8.21 -21.16
CA SER A 101 3.10 -6.89 -21.60
C SER A 101 1.61 -6.64 -21.33
N LEU A 102 0.98 -7.35 -20.39
CA LEU A 102 -0.45 -7.17 -20.15
C LEU A 102 -0.79 -5.88 -19.43
N CYS A 103 0.08 -5.31 -18.61
CA CYS A 103 -0.12 -3.97 -18.04
C CYS A 103 1.28 -3.34 -17.98
N GLY A 104 1.53 -2.22 -18.67
CA GLY A 104 2.86 -1.61 -18.85
C GLY A 104 3.58 -1.13 -17.58
N TRP A 105 3.92 -2.07 -16.70
CA TRP A 105 4.69 -1.91 -15.46
C TRP A 105 5.70 -3.07 -15.32
#